data_AF-A0A4Y2FGP1-F1
#
_entry.id   AF-A0A4Y2FGP1-F1
#
_cell.length_a   1.000
_cell.length_b   1.000
_cell.length_c   1.000
_cell.angle_alpha   90.00
_cell.angle_beta   90.00
_cell.angle_gamma   90.00
#
_symmetry.space_group_name_H-M   'P 1'
#
loop_
_entity.id
_entity.type
_entity.pdbx_description
1 polymer ?
#
loop_
_entity_poly.entity_id
_entity_poly.type
_entity_poly.pdbx_seq_one_letter_code
_entity_poly.pdbx_strand_id
1 'polypeptide(L)'
;MASEIDSDKNFESIPRHQVHRRKRQFDYENQDEPIIDAQEKYKIDSFYHLIDAAINSLEQRFSQLQHHNSCFCSLYHIYELKVISSSVILANFKDLEILLTDGESSDISSLELCDEISVVCSLSEKDLSPLEVLKLITKMNFAPKLSIALRILLT
;
A
#
# COMPACT_ATOMS: atom_id res chain seq x y z
N MET A 1 8.46 -23.95 -6.31
CA MET A 1 8.21 -24.30 -7.72
C MET A 1 6.70 -24.42 -7.88
N ALA A 2 6.09 -23.55 -8.70
CA ALA A 2 4.68 -23.69 -9.01
C ALA A 2 4.51 -24.88 -9.96
N SER A 3 3.66 -25.83 -9.61
CA SER A 3 3.24 -26.90 -10.52
C SER A 3 2.50 -26.29 -11.69
N GLU A 4 2.88 -26.63 -12.92
CA GLU A 4 2.15 -26.27 -14.13
C GLU A 4 0.69 -26.71 -13.98
N ILE A 5 -0.22 -25.73 -13.97
CA ILE A 5 -1.65 -26.00 -14.03
C ILE A 5 -1.91 -26.34 -15.50
N ASP A 6 -1.89 -27.63 -15.83
CA ASP A 6 -2.26 -28.13 -17.16
C ASP A 6 -3.76 -27.89 -17.34
N SER A 7 -4.07 -26.70 -17.85
CA SER A 7 -5.42 -26.26 -18.15
C SER A 7 -5.71 -26.73 -19.56
N ASP A 8 -6.65 -27.66 -19.73
CA ASP A 8 -7.12 -28.11 -21.05
C ASP A 8 -7.38 -26.88 -21.93
N LYS A 9 -6.61 -26.72 -23.02
CA LYS A 9 -6.70 -25.60 -23.97
C LYS A 9 -7.91 -25.73 -24.90
N ASN A 10 -9.06 -26.11 -24.35
CA ASN A 10 -10.26 -26.35 -25.12
C ASN A 10 -11.06 -25.05 -25.24
N PHE A 11 -10.53 -24.10 -26.01
CA PHE A 11 -11.33 -22.96 -26.46
C PHE A 11 -12.31 -23.49 -27.50
N GLU A 12 -13.60 -23.58 -27.14
CA GLU A 12 -14.65 -23.93 -28.11
C GLU A 12 -14.55 -23.00 -29.32
N SER A 13 -14.56 -23.57 -30.52
CA SER A 13 -14.52 -22.78 -31.76
C SER A 13 -15.75 -21.89 -31.83
N ILE A 14 -15.55 -20.59 -31.68
CA ILE A 14 -16.63 -19.60 -31.77
C ILE A 14 -17.24 -19.71 -33.18
N PRO A 15 -18.58 -19.86 -33.33
CA PRO A 15 -19.22 -19.82 -34.63
C PRO A 15 -18.83 -18.51 -35.33
N ARG A 16 -18.34 -18.57 -36.58
CA ARG A 16 -17.96 -17.36 -37.32
C ARG A 16 -19.17 -16.42 -37.38
N HIS A 17 -19.18 -15.40 -36.53
CA HIS A 17 -20.18 -14.34 -36.63
C HIS A 17 -20.00 -13.70 -38.01
N GLN A 18 -21.00 -13.81 -38.87
CA GLN A 18 -21.03 -13.04 -40.11
C GLN A 18 -20.94 -11.56 -39.73
N VAL A 19 -19.84 -10.92 -40.12
CA VAL A 19 -19.64 -9.49 -39.92
C VAL A 19 -20.77 -8.77 -40.62
N HIS A 20 -21.66 -8.17 -39.82
CA HIS A 20 -22.73 -7.37 -40.38
C HIS A 20 -22.10 -6.12 -41.01
N ARG A 21 -22.20 -5.99 -42.33
CA ARG A 21 -21.68 -4.82 -43.05
C ARG A 21 -22.39 -3.56 -42.54
N ARG A 22 -21.69 -2.74 -41.76
CA ARG A 22 -22.15 -1.40 -41.40
C ARG A 22 -21.97 -0.47 -42.61
N LYS A 23 -22.95 0.40 -42.87
CA LYS A 23 -22.81 1.51 -43.83
C LYS A 23 -21.70 2.42 -43.34
N ARG A 24 -20.70 2.68 -44.19
CA ARG A 24 -19.62 3.64 -43.93
C ARG A 24 -20.11 5.04 -44.27
N GLN A 25 -19.64 6.03 -43.53
CA GLN A 25 -19.95 7.43 -43.83
C GLN A 25 -18.93 8.01 -44.80
N PHE A 26 -17.69 7.51 -44.76
CA PHE A 26 -16.62 7.89 -45.68
C PHE A 26 -15.86 6.68 -46.25
N ASP A 27 -15.36 6.83 -47.47
CA ASP A 27 -14.74 5.76 -48.25
C ASP A 27 -13.34 5.36 -47.75
N TYR A 28 -12.72 6.18 -46.89
CA TYR A 28 -11.41 5.92 -46.27
C TYR A 28 -11.51 5.17 -44.93
N GLU A 29 -12.73 4.89 -44.43
CA GLU A 29 -12.91 4.08 -43.23
C GLU A 29 -12.48 2.63 -43.52
N ASN A 30 -11.42 2.17 -42.85
CA ASN A 30 -11.04 0.76 -42.83
C ASN A 30 -12.05 -0.04 -42.00
N GLN A 31 -12.27 -1.32 -42.34
CA GLN A 31 -13.08 -2.18 -41.47
C GLN A 31 -12.24 -2.63 -40.29
N ASP A 32 -12.79 -2.53 -39.09
CA ASP A 32 -12.26 -3.28 -37.95
C ASP A 32 -12.40 -4.77 -38.30
N GLU A 33 -11.26 -5.44 -38.53
CA GLU A 33 -11.26 -6.88 -38.73
C GLU A 33 -11.65 -7.54 -37.41
N PRO A 34 -12.69 -8.41 -37.39
CA PRO A 34 -13.05 -9.09 -36.18
C PRO A 34 -11.93 -10.05 -35.75
N ILE A 35 -11.62 -10.10 -34.46
CA ILE A 35 -10.73 -11.12 -33.91
C ILE A 35 -11.46 -12.47 -34.02
N ILE A 36 -10.99 -13.32 -34.94
CA ILE A 36 -11.59 -14.64 -35.22
C ILE A 36 -11.05 -15.71 -34.26
N ASP A 37 -9.81 -15.54 -33.80
CA ASP A 37 -9.17 -16.50 -32.90
C ASP A 37 -9.71 -16.37 -31.47
N ALA A 38 -10.28 -17.45 -30.95
CA ALA A 38 -10.88 -17.49 -29.62
C ALA A 38 -9.84 -17.25 -28.52
N GLN A 39 -8.61 -17.70 -28.74
CA GLN A 39 -7.51 -17.50 -27.80
C GLN A 39 -7.05 -16.03 -27.78
N GLU A 40 -6.88 -15.40 -28.94
CA GLU A 40 -6.57 -13.98 -29.06
C GLU A 40 -7.67 -13.10 -28.46
N LYS A 41 -8.94 -13.44 -28.70
CA LYS A 41 -10.08 -12.76 -28.08
C LYS A 41 -10.05 -12.87 -26.56
N TYR A 42 -9.82 -14.06 -26.00
CA TYR A 42 -9.67 -14.24 -24.55
C TYR A 42 -8.49 -13.45 -23.97
N LYS A 43 -7.37 -13.38 -24.70
CA LYS A 43 -6.22 -12.59 -24.27
C LYS A 43 -6.57 -11.11 -24.16
N ILE A 44 -7.20 -10.55 -25.18
CA ILE A 44 -7.52 -9.13 -25.25
C ILE A 44 -8.65 -8.77 -24.28
N ASP A 45 -9.77 -9.51 -24.35
CA ASP A 45 -11.01 -9.18 -23.62
C ASP A 45 -10.96 -9.59 -22.14
N SER A 46 -9.98 -10.39 -21.71
CA SER A 46 -9.94 -10.89 -20.33
C SER A 46 -8.53 -10.88 -19.73
N PHE A 47 -7.57 -11.57 -20.35
CA PHE A 47 -6.25 -11.75 -19.72
C PHE A 47 -5.49 -10.42 -19.55
N TYR A 48 -5.40 -9.59 -20.60
CA TYR A 48 -4.71 -8.30 -20.52
C TYR A 48 -5.43 -7.34 -19.58
N HIS A 49 -6.75 -7.29 -19.60
CA HIS A 49 -7.52 -6.50 -18.62
C HIS A 49 -7.23 -6.93 -17.17
N LEU A 50 -7.12 -8.23 -16.90
CA LEU A 50 -6.76 -8.74 -15.58
C LEU A 50 -5.33 -8.32 -15.19
N ILE A 51 -4.38 -8.44 -16.11
CA ILE A 51 -2.98 -8.06 -15.88
C ILE A 51 -2.85 -6.56 -15.65
N ASP A 52 -3.48 -5.74 -16.48
CA ASP A 52 -3.46 -4.29 -16.35
C ASP A 52 -4.09 -3.85 -15.01
N ALA A 53 -5.21 -4.46 -14.63
CA ALA A 53 -5.82 -4.21 -13.32
C ALA A 53 -4.91 -4.60 -12.16
N ALA A 54 -4.22 -5.75 -12.27
CA ALA A 54 -3.27 -6.20 -11.26
C ALA A 54 -2.06 -5.26 -11.16
N ILE A 55 -1.49 -4.82 -12.28
CA ILE A 55 -0.38 -3.87 -12.33
C ILE A 55 -0.79 -2.55 -11.68
N ASN A 56 -1.89 -1.95 -12.13
CA ASN A 56 -2.38 -0.68 -11.58
C ASN A 56 -2.68 -0.78 -10.08
N SER A 57 -3.30 -1.88 -9.64
CA SER A 57 -3.57 -2.11 -8.22
C SER A 57 -2.31 -2.26 -7.39
N LEU A 58 -1.27 -2.92 -7.92
CA LEU A 58 0.01 -3.08 -7.24
C LEU A 58 0.77 -1.75 -7.18
N GLU A 59 0.84 -1.00 -8.28
CA GLU A 59 1.49 0.31 -8.31
C GLU A 59 0.86 1.29 -7.31
N GLN A 60 -0.48 1.33 -7.26
CA GLN A 60 -1.19 2.15 -6.27
C GLN A 60 -0.85 1.71 -4.84
N ARG A 61 -0.83 0.40 -4.58
CA ARG A 61 -0.51 -0.14 -3.25
C ARG A 61 0.94 0.12 -2.84
N PHE A 62 1.88 0.00 -3.76
CA PHE A 62 3.30 0.34 -3.50
C PHE A 62 3.46 1.83 -3.19
N SER A 63 2.79 2.70 -3.93
CA SER A 63 2.81 4.15 -3.69
C SER A 63 2.25 4.49 -2.31
N GLN A 64 1.13 3.87 -1.92
CA GLN A 64 0.54 4.03 -0.59
C GLN A 64 1.49 3.52 0.51
N LEU A 65 2.11 2.35 0.32
CA LEU A 65 3.05 1.79 1.28
C LEU A 65 4.30 2.66 1.44
N GLN A 66 4.81 3.23 0.34
CA GLN A 66 5.94 4.14 0.36
C GLN A 66 5.61 5.43 1.10
N HIS A 67 4.43 6.00 0.83
CA HIS A 67 3.96 7.18 1.56
C HIS A 67 3.80 6.89 3.05
N HIS A 68 3.12 5.80 3.40
CA HIS A 68 2.98 5.36 4.79
C HIS A 68 4.34 5.19 5.49
N ASN A 69 5.29 4.49 4.85
CA ASN A 69 6.63 4.33 5.39
C ASN A 69 7.36 5.66 5.53
N SER A 70 7.21 6.61 4.59
CA SER A 70 7.85 7.93 4.71
C SER A 70 7.39 8.73 5.93
N CYS A 71 6.15 8.52 6.38
CA CYS A 71 5.59 9.22 7.53
C CYS A 71 5.93 8.53 8.86
N PHE A 72 5.91 7.20 8.88
CA PHE A 72 6.02 6.41 10.11
C PHE A 72 7.34 5.63 10.26
N CYS A 73 8.31 5.79 9.35
CA CYS A 73 9.59 5.04 9.37
C CYS A 73 10.28 5.06 10.74
N SER A 74 10.31 6.21 11.40
CA SER A 74 10.92 6.36 12.73
C SER A 74 10.27 5.47 13.79
N LEU A 75 8.97 5.20 13.69
CA LEU A 75 8.26 4.31 14.62
C LEU A 75 8.51 2.82 14.33
N TYR A 76 9.04 2.45 13.16
CA TYR A 76 9.55 1.09 12.93
C TYR A 76 10.88 0.84 13.65
N HIS A 77 11.66 1.90 13.87
CA HIS A 77 13.02 1.86 14.39
C HIS A 77 13.14 2.58 15.76
N ILE A 78 12.17 2.36 16.66
CA ILE A 78 12.05 3.12 17.94
C ILE A 78 13.32 3.10 18.77
N TYR A 79 13.99 1.96 18.86
CA TYR A 79 15.21 1.84 19.65
C TYR A 79 16.41 2.59 19.02
N GLU A 80 16.48 2.65 17.69
CA GLU A 80 17.51 3.43 16.98
C GLU A 80 17.36 4.93 17.27
N LEU A 81 16.15 5.40 17.60
CA LEU A 81 15.90 6.78 18.01
C LEU A 81 16.68 7.16 19.28
N LYS A 82 17.16 6.21 20.09
CA LYS A 82 18.01 6.48 21.26
C LYS A 82 19.37 7.10 20.89
N VAL A 83 19.86 6.81 19.68
CA VAL A 83 21.20 7.22 19.21
C VAL A 83 21.12 8.47 18.33
N ILE A 84 19.95 8.76 17.78
CA ILE A 84 19.71 9.92 16.91
C ILE A 84 19.60 11.19 17.76
N SER A 85 20.00 12.33 17.20
CA SER A 85 19.87 13.61 17.89
C SER A 85 18.40 13.97 18.12
N SER A 86 18.08 14.45 19.32
CA SER A 86 16.71 14.83 19.70
C SER A 86 16.10 15.88 18.75
N SER A 87 16.91 16.75 18.14
CA SER A 87 16.45 17.73 17.17
C SER A 87 15.93 17.12 15.86
N VAL A 88 16.57 16.04 15.38
CA VAL A 88 16.16 15.34 14.16
C VAL A 88 14.90 14.53 14.42
N ILE A 89 14.83 13.84 15.56
CA ILE A 89 13.66 13.05 15.98
C ILE A 89 12.44 13.97 16.10
N LEU A 90 12.61 15.12 16.75
CA LEU A 90 11.56 16.10 16.96
C LEU A 90 11.08 16.73 15.64
N ALA A 91 11.99 16.98 14.68
CA ALA A 91 11.58 17.42 13.35
C ALA A 91 10.70 16.38 12.66
N ASN A 92 11.13 15.11 12.67
CA ASN A 92 10.35 14.03 12.07
C ASN A 92 8.96 13.85 12.71
N PHE A 93 8.85 13.98 14.03
CA PHE A 93 7.56 13.89 14.70
C PHE A 93 6.70 15.14 14.58
N LYS A 94 7.28 16.30 14.30
CA LYS A 94 6.51 17.48 13.89
C LYS A 94 5.87 17.27 12.53
N ASP A 95 6.61 16.70 11.59
CA ASP A 95 6.05 16.38 10.28
C ASP A 95 4.90 15.37 10.41
N LEU A 96 5.05 14.38 11.29
CA LEU A 96 3.99 13.43 11.62
C LEU A 96 2.79 14.09 12.32
N GLU A 97 3.03 14.98 13.28
CA GLU A 97 1.98 15.76 13.97
C GLU A 97 1.18 16.60 12.96
N ILE A 98 1.85 17.31 12.05
CA ILE A 98 1.20 18.09 10.99
C ILE A 98 0.35 17.17 10.10
N LEU A 99 0.87 16.00 9.72
CA LEU A 99 0.17 15.05 8.87
C LEU A 99 -1.10 14.49 9.53
N LEU A 100 -1.09 14.34 10.85
CA LEU A 100 -2.20 13.84 11.65
C LEU A 100 -3.05 14.96 12.28
N THR A 101 -2.83 16.21 11.87
CA THR A 101 -3.63 17.35 12.30
C THR A 101 -4.78 17.55 11.32
N ASP A 102 -6.01 17.57 11.85
CA ASP A 102 -7.20 18.02 11.13
C ASP A 102 -7.70 19.33 11.73
N GLY A 103 -7.57 20.42 10.97
CA GLY A 103 -7.89 21.76 11.44
C GLY A 103 -7.03 22.21 12.62
N GLU A 104 -7.67 22.42 13.79
CA GLU A 104 -7.00 22.81 15.04
C GLU A 104 -6.77 21.62 15.99
N SER A 105 -7.25 20.43 15.63
CA SER A 105 -7.12 19.21 16.43
C SER A 105 -6.02 18.31 15.88
N SER A 106 -5.11 17.90 16.78
CA SER A 106 -4.12 16.87 16.49
C SER A 106 -4.23 15.75 17.49
N ASP A 107 -4.20 14.51 17.01
CA ASP A 107 -4.22 13.31 17.85
C ASP A 107 -2.92 13.14 18.64
N ILE A 108 -1.82 13.70 18.13
CA ILE A 108 -0.45 13.47 18.61
C ILE A 108 0.25 14.80 18.87
N SER A 109 0.96 14.89 19.99
CA SER A 109 1.93 15.98 20.23
C SER A 109 3.36 15.46 20.03
N SER A 110 4.13 16.10 19.16
CA SER A 110 5.51 15.72 18.87
C SER A 110 6.42 15.73 20.10
N LEU A 111 6.20 16.66 21.03
CA LEU A 111 6.96 16.75 22.28
C LEU A 111 6.63 15.59 23.23
N GLU A 112 5.35 15.35 23.50
CA GLU A 112 4.91 14.25 24.36
C GLU A 112 5.36 12.90 23.77
N LEU A 113 5.30 12.75 22.45
CA LEU A 113 5.75 11.53 21.77
C LEU A 113 7.25 11.28 21.96
N CYS A 114 8.09 12.32 21.82
CA CYS A 114 9.53 12.22 22.08
C CYS A 114 9.84 11.79 23.52
N ASP A 115 9.14 12.37 24.49
CA ASP A 115 9.32 12.06 25.90
C ASP A 115 8.92 10.61 26.20
N GLU A 116 7.77 10.18 25.69
CA GLU A 116 7.27 8.81 25.85
C GLU A 116 8.18 7.77 25.18
N ILE A 117 8.71 8.06 23.98
CA ILE A 117 9.69 7.20 23.30
C ILE A 117 10.96 7.09 24.13
N SER A 118 11.44 8.19 24.71
CA SER A 118 12.63 8.18 25.56
C SER A 118 12.44 7.26 26.78
N VAL A 119 11.24 7.25 27.37
CA VAL A 119 10.88 6.32 28.45
C VAL A 119 10.87 4.88 27.94
N VAL A 120 10.24 4.59 26.80
CA VAL A 120 10.24 3.23 26.22
C VAL A 120 11.65 2.73 25.92
N CYS A 121 12.51 3.57 25.34
CA CYS A 121 13.91 3.25 25.05
C CYS A 121 14.77 3.05 26.32
N SER A 122 14.33 3.55 27.46
CA SER A 122 14.95 3.29 28.76
C SER A 122 14.51 1.97 29.39
N LEU A 123 13.29 1.51 29.07
CA LEU A 123 12.69 0.28 29.59
C LEU A 123 13.02 -0.96 28.74
N SER A 124 13.30 -0.76 27.45
CA SER A 124 13.66 -1.85 26.55
C SER A 124 15.17 -2.01 26.45
N GLU A 125 15.65 -3.23 26.69
CA GLU A 125 17.07 -3.61 26.49
C GLU A 125 17.35 -4.13 25.07
N LYS A 126 16.30 -4.25 24.24
CA LYS A 126 16.37 -4.84 22.89
C LYS A 126 15.55 -4.03 21.89
N ASP A 127 15.89 -4.21 20.62
CA ASP A 127 15.05 -3.80 19.50
C ASP A 127 13.76 -4.61 19.54
N LEU A 128 12.64 -3.92 19.76
CA LEU A 128 11.31 -4.49 19.76
C LEU A 128 10.58 -4.04 18.49
N SER A 129 9.81 -4.93 17.90
CA SER A 129 8.90 -4.56 16.82
C SER A 129 7.83 -3.57 17.32
N PRO A 130 7.25 -2.73 16.46
CA PRO A 130 6.18 -1.80 16.85
C PRO A 130 5.02 -2.48 17.58
N LEU A 131 4.69 -3.71 17.18
CA LEU A 131 3.66 -4.52 17.81
C LEU A 131 4.04 -4.96 19.24
N GLU A 132 5.31 -5.31 19.47
CA GLU A 132 5.80 -5.67 20.81
C GLU A 132 5.86 -4.45 21.73
N VAL A 133 6.28 -3.30 21.20
CA VAL A 133 6.26 -2.02 21.94
C VAL A 133 4.82 -1.66 22.33
N LEU A 134 3.87 -1.78 21.40
CA LEU A 134 2.45 -1.53 21.68
C LEU A 134 1.91 -2.47 22.78
N LYS A 135 2.28 -3.76 22.74
CA LYS A 135 1.91 -4.73 23.80
C LYS A 135 2.50 -4.35 25.15
N LEU A 136 3.76 -3.91 25.18
CA LEU A 136 4.45 -3.48 26.40
C LEU A 136 3.77 -2.25 27.01
N ILE A 137 3.51 -1.23 26.18
CA ILE A 137 2.78 -0.02 26.55
C ILE A 137 1.40 -0.36 27.12
N THR A 138 0.64 -1.21 26.42
CA THR A 138 -0.71 -1.59 26.85
C THR A 138 -0.69 -2.38 28.16
N LYS A 139 0.31 -3.24 28.37
CA LYS A 139 0.45 -4.04 29.60
C LYS A 139 0.80 -3.18 30.82
N MET A 140 1.67 -2.19 30.64
CA MET A 140 2.14 -1.32 31.72
C MET A 140 1.30 -0.04 31.87
N ASN A 141 0.39 0.23 30.92
CA ASN A 141 -0.51 1.39 30.89
C ASN A 141 0.23 2.74 31.02
N PHE A 142 1.25 2.94 30.19
CA PHE A 142 2.02 4.18 30.09
C PHE A 142 2.15 4.61 28.62
N ALA A 143 2.71 5.78 28.35
CA ALA A 143 2.94 6.27 26.98
C ALA A 143 1.69 6.26 26.06
N PRO A 144 0.60 6.96 26.45
CA PRO A 144 -0.64 6.99 25.67
C PRO A 144 -0.49 7.58 24.27
N LYS A 145 0.37 8.59 24.05
CA LYS A 145 0.54 9.21 22.72
C LYS A 145 1.25 8.28 21.75
N LEU A 146 2.29 7.60 22.21
CA LEU A 146 2.99 6.56 21.47
C LEU A 146 2.07 5.37 21.22
N SER A 147 1.19 5.00 22.17
CA SER A 147 0.18 3.98 21.92
C SER A 147 -0.76 4.36 20.76
N ILE A 148 -1.16 5.62 20.64
CA ILE A 148 -2.00 6.10 19.54
C ILE A 148 -1.21 6.05 18.24
N ALA A 149 0.00 6.59 18.23
CA ALA A 149 0.89 6.59 17.06
C ALA A 149 1.13 5.17 16.52
N LEU A 150 1.39 4.20 17.40
CA LEU A 150 1.60 2.80 17.03
C LEU A 150 0.33 2.12 16.56
N ARG A 151 -0.85 2.48 17.08
CA ARG A 151 -2.11 1.95 16.57
C ARG A 151 -2.38 2.44 15.16
N ILE A 152 -2.16 3.73 14.90
CA ILE A 152 -2.31 4.32 13.55
C ILE A 152 -1.35 3.63 12.58
N LEU A 153 -0.07 3.48 12.96
CA LEU A 153 0.96 2.79 12.17
C LEU A 153 0.60 1.34 11.80
N LEU A 154 -0.12 0.62 12.68
CA LEU A 154 -0.41 -0.80 12.52
C LEU A 154 -1.76 -1.09 11.85
N THR A 155 -2.47 -0.06 11.39
CA THR A 155 -3.75 -0.17 10.66
C THR A 155 -3.53 -0.31 9.16
#